data_AF-A0A2H6EAY4-F1
#
_entry.id   AF-A0A2H6EAY4-F1
#
_cell.length_a   1.000
_cell.length_b   1.000
_cell.length_c   1.000
_cell.angle_alpha   90.00
_cell.angle_beta   90.00
_cell.angle_gamma   90.00
#
_symmetry.space_group_name_H-M   'P 1'
#
loop_
_entity.id
_entity.type
_entity.pdbx_description
1 polymer ?
#
loop_
_entity_poly.entity_id
_entity_poly.type
_entity_poly.pdbx_seq_one_letter_code
_entity_poly.pdbx_strand_id
1 'polypeptide(L)'
;MPKRWTEEEIKILKRHYRKKGAQYVAKFVEHSADTVMNKAAELGIRYNGIRPWSEWEDRYLRSHINDWKNASIARTLKRTIRSVTGRVERLNLTGEKEPEWTGKEIEYLQKLYPDHNYSLKLISEIINRSENAVLLKAIKMGLSRSNKHKWNKREHNYLLKNAGKKTYKQIAEHLGMESYQVAHYAGKIGIKVRDRGTKWTEEEKKFIKRNYGKMSIQEIATKLNRSVNAVKNTASRMGAASSGKRPWRKKEEEYLKKHYAKISINEISENLKRSKKAIVTKAFKLGLSKKRVKRSK
;
A
#
# COMPACT_ATOMS: atom_id res chain seq x y z
N MET A 1 -14.31 40.78 4.32
CA MET A 1 -13.08 40.68 3.48
C MET A 1 -11.88 40.57 4.42
N PRO A 2 -10.84 39.76 4.11
CA PRO A 2 -9.65 39.72 4.96
C PRO A 2 -8.98 41.09 4.94
N LYS A 3 -8.76 41.66 6.13
CA LYS A 3 -8.10 42.96 6.30
C LYS A 3 -6.70 42.89 5.70
N ARG A 4 -6.35 43.83 4.84
CA ARG A 4 -5.03 43.84 4.18
C ARG A 4 -3.95 44.20 5.20
N TRP A 5 -2.79 43.54 5.10
CA TRP A 5 -1.62 43.86 5.91
C TRP A 5 -1.03 45.18 5.45
N THR A 6 -0.80 46.10 6.39
CA THR A 6 -0.08 47.35 6.12
C THR A 6 1.44 47.15 6.21
N GLU A 7 2.21 48.04 5.61
CA GLU A 7 3.69 47.99 5.67
C GLU A 7 4.20 48.10 7.12
N GLU A 8 3.54 48.90 7.95
CA GLU A 8 3.92 49.08 9.35
C GLU A 8 3.63 47.82 10.18
N GLU A 9 2.50 47.14 9.95
CA GLU A 9 2.20 45.85 10.59
C GLU A 9 3.24 44.77 10.21
N ILE A 10 3.68 44.75 8.94
CA ILE A 10 4.73 43.83 8.48
C ILE A 10 6.08 44.15 9.14
N LYS A 11 6.39 45.44 9.35
CA LYS A 11 7.61 45.89 10.03
C LYS A 11 7.61 45.47 11.51
N ILE A 12 6.50 45.66 12.21
CA ILE A 12 6.30 45.21 13.59
C ILE A 12 6.47 43.69 13.69
N LEU A 13 5.84 42.94 12.78
CA LEU A 13 5.96 41.49 12.71
C LEU A 13 7.41 41.07 12.50
N LYS A 14 8.11 41.61 11.50
CA LYS A 14 9.53 41.30 11.22
C LYS A 14 10.44 41.57 12.41
N ARG A 15 10.21 42.66 13.13
CA ARG A 15 11.02 43.09 14.27
C ARG A 15 10.82 42.21 15.51
N HIS A 16 9.59 41.84 15.82
CA HIS A 16 9.25 41.26 17.13
C HIS A 16 8.90 39.77 17.09
N TYR A 17 8.44 39.23 15.96
CA TYR A 17 7.91 37.87 15.89
C TYR A 17 8.94 36.82 16.29
N ARG A 18 10.19 36.92 15.81
CA ARG A 18 11.25 35.93 16.09
C ARG A 18 11.56 35.77 17.58
N LYS A 19 11.46 36.85 18.37
CA LYS A 19 11.79 36.85 19.81
C LYS A 19 10.58 36.79 20.75
N LYS A 20 9.45 37.38 20.37
CA LYS A 20 8.28 37.56 21.25
C LYS A 20 7.03 36.80 20.79
N GLY A 21 7.03 36.27 19.56
CA GLY A 21 5.98 35.41 19.04
C GLY A 21 4.70 36.15 18.64
N ALA A 22 3.72 35.37 18.17
CA ALA A 22 2.51 35.90 17.56
C ALA A 22 1.58 36.64 18.54
N GLN A 23 1.49 36.17 19.79
CA GLN A 23 0.66 36.81 20.82
C GLN A 23 1.12 38.22 21.16
N TYR A 24 2.44 38.46 21.16
CA TYR A 24 2.98 39.79 21.40
C TYR A 24 2.70 40.71 20.22
N VAL A 25 2.97 40.26 19.00
CA VAL A 25 2.74 41.04 17.77
C VAL A 25 1.25 41.39 17.61
N ALA A 26 0.35 40.46 17.92
CA ALA A 26 -1.11 40.66 17.85
C ALA A 26 -1.64 41.79 18.78
N LYS A 27 -0.85 42.26 19.75
CA LYS A 27 -1.21 43.44 20.57
C LYS A 27 -1.00 44.77 19.84
N PHE A 28 -0.19 44.77 18.79
CA PHE A 28 0.23 45.96 18.05
C PHE A 28 -0.27 45.98 16.61
N VAL A 29 -1.08 44.98 16.22
CA VAL A 29 -1.68 44.87 14.89
C VAL A 29 -3.15 44.50 15.05
N GLU A 30 -3.99 44.81 14.07
CA GLU A 30 -5.44 44.50 14.14
C GLU A 30 -5.75 43.06 13.68
N HIS A 31 -4.77 42.16 13.85
CA HIS A 31 -4.80 40.78 13.41
C HIS A 31 -4.66 39.85 14.62
N SER A 32 -5.45 38.77 14.64
CA SER A 32 -5.35 37.73 15.66
C SER A 32 -3.96 37.07 15.69
N ALA A 33 -3.59 36.46 16.81
CA ALA A 33 -2.33 35.71 16.88
C ALA A 33 -2.20 34.63 15.79
N ASP A 34 -3.31 34.00 15.39
CA ASP A 34 -3.31 33.00 14.31
C ASP A 34 -3.01 33.61 12.94
N THR A 35 -3.61 34.76 12.63
CA THR A 35 -3.36 35.48 11.37
C THR A 35 -1.92 36.02 11.32
N VAL A 36 -1.38 36.49 12.45
CA VAL A 36 0.04 36.84 12.60
C VAL A 36 0.96 35.63 12.35
N MET A 37 0.62 34.45 12.87
CA MET A 37 1.41 33.22 12.61
C MET A 37 1.42 32.85 11.14
N ASN A 38 0.26 32.91 10.48
CA ASN A 38 0.14 32.61 9.06
C ASN A 38 0.98 33.59 8.22
N LYS A 39 0.93 34.89 8.54
CA LYS A 39 1.73 35.89 7.83
C LYS A 39 3.23 35.71 8.07
N ALA A 40 3.64 35.38 9.30
CA ALA A 40 5.04 35.08 9.59
C ALA A 40 5.54 33.84 8.83
N ALA A 41 4.70 32.81 8.68
CA ALA A 41 5.02 31.63 7.88
C ALA A 41 5.17 31.98 6.38
N GLU A 42 4.27 32.80 5.83
CA GLU A 42 4.35 33.32 4.45
C GLU A 42 5.66 34.10 4.23
N LEU A 43 6.08 34.90 5.21
CA LEU A 43 7.32 35.67 5.20
C LEU A 43 8.58 34.86 5.57
N GLY A 44 8.44 33.56 5.87
CA GLY A 44 9.55 32.69 6.25
C GLY A 44 10.16 32.94 7.64
N ILE A 45 9.47 33.70 8.50
CA ILE A 45 9.97 34.11 9.82
C ILE A 45 9.51 33.09 10.86
N ARG A 46 10.46 32.40 11.49
CA ARG A 46 10.18 31.43 12.56
C ARG A 46 10.33 32.06 13.94
N TYR A 47 9.39 31.74 14.83
CA TYR A 47 9.48 32.07 16.24
C TYR A 47 10.53 31.17 16.91
N ASN A 48 11.46 31.77 17.66
CA ASN A 48 12.51 31.04 18.38
C ASN A 48 12.09 30.62 19.81
N GLY A 49 10.92 31.05 20.29
CA GLY A 49 10.43 30.66 21.61
C GLY A 49 9.52 29.44 21.59
N ILE A 50 9.22 28.90 22.78
CA ILE A 50 8.28 27.80 22.95
C ILE A 50 6.87 28.35 22.75
N ARG A 51 6.09 27.81 21.79
CA ARG A 51 4.66 28.15 21.64
C ARG A 51 3.92 27.73 22.92
N PRO A 52 3.36 28.68 23.70
CA PRO A 52 2.67 28.38 24.95
C PRO A 52 1.44 27.49 24.68
N TRP A 53 1.10 26.63 25.62
CA TRP A 53 -0.09 25.79 25.56
C TRP A 53 -1.29 26.60 26.03
N SER A 54 -2.38 26.59 25.25
CA SER A 54 -3.64 27.19 25.70
C SER A 54 -4.49 26.20 26.49
N GLU A 55 -5.36 26.69 27.36
CA GLU A 55 -6.21 25.85 28.21
C GLU A 55 -7.07 24.86 27.41
N TRP A 56 -7.56 25.25 26.23
CA TRP A 56 -8.34 24.34 25.39
C TRP A 56 -7.50 23.17 24.86
N GLU A 57 -6.21 23.39 24.58
CA GLU A 57 -5.30 22.33 24.13
C GLU A 57 -5.07 21.34 25.27
N ASP A 58 -4.92 21.83 26.50
CA ASP A 58 -4.79 20.97 27.68
C ASP A 58 -6.09 20.20 27.96
N ARG A 59 -7.27 20.83 27.85
CA ARG A 59 -8.57 20.12 27.93
C ARG A 59 -8.68 19.06 26.85
N TYR A 60 -8.31 19.38 25.63
CA TYR A 60 -8.34 18.45 24.50
C TYR A 60 -7.42 17.25 24.75
N LEU A 61 -6.22 17.47 25.30
CA LEU A 61 -5.31 16.38 25.71
C LEU A 61 -5.95 15.48 26.77
N ARG A 62 -6.53 16.05 27.82
CA ARG A 62 -7.17 15.29 28.91
C ARG A 62 -8.29 14.38 28.40
N SER A 63 -9.07 14.84 27.43
CA SER A 63 -10.21 14.08 26.88
C SER A 63 -9.83 13.01 25.87
N HIS A 64 -8.68 13.09 25.19
CA HIS A 64 -8.38 12.23 24.03
C HIS A 64 -7.12 11.37 24.15
N ILE A 65 -6.32 11.52 25.22
CA ILE A 65 -5.03 10.84 25.34
C ILE A 65 -5.15 9.31 25.45
N ASN A 66 -6.25 8.81 26.02
CA ASN A 66 -6.48 7.38 26.21
C ASN A 66 -7.01 6.70 24.95
N ASP A 67 -7.78 7.41 24.14
CA ASP A 67 -8.43 6.84 22.97
C ASP A 67 -7.55 6.94 21.71
N TRP A 68 -6.72 7.98 21.62
CA TRP A 68 -6.04 8.35 20.38
C TRP A 68 -4.51 8.33 20.51
N LYS A 69 -3.83 7.91 19.43
CA LYS A 69 -2.37 7.99 19.35
C LYS A 69 -1.91 9.46 19.38
N ASN A 70 -0.80 9.73 20.06
CA ASN A 70 -0.15 11.05 20.10
C ASN A 70 0.04 11.71 18.72
N ALA A 71 0.25 10.91 17.66
CA ALA A 71 0.36 11.41 16.29
C ALA A 71 -0.94 12.04 15.75
N SER A 72 -2.10 11.47 16.10
CA SER A 72 -3.41 12.00 15.71
C SER A 72 -3.72 13.29 16.46
N ILE A 73 -3.47 13.30 17.77
CA ILE A 73 -3.61 14.48 18.63
C ILE A 73 -2.72 15.63 18.13
N ALA A 74 -1.45 15.34 17.80
CA ALA A 74 -0.51 16.31 17.26
C ALA A 74 -1.01 16.98 15.98
N ARG A 75 -1.66 16.21 15.09
CA ARG A 75 -2.26 16.73 13.86
C ARG A 75 -3.40 17.70 14.16
N THR A 76 -4.31 17.36 15.08
CA THR A 76 -5.44 18.22 15.46
C THR A 76 -4.96 19.53 16.10
N LEU A 77 -4.01 19.43 17.04
CA LEU A 77 -3.47 20.59 17.76
C LEU A 77 -2.48 21.43 16.92
N LYS A 78 -2.16 20.97 15.70
CA LYS A 78 -1.12 21.55 14.83
C LYS A 78 0.20 21.73 15.59
N ARG A 79 0.58 20.70 16.34
CA ARG A 79 1.84 20.63 17.10
C ARG A 79 2.67 19.44 16.64
N THR A 80 3.95 19.44 16.98
CA THR A 80 4.80 18.27 16.75
C THR A 80 4.47 17.18 17.77
N ILE A 81 4.69 15.92 17.38
CA ILE A 81 4.50 14.76 18.27
C ILE A 81 5.32 14.94 19.55
N ARG A 82 6.58 15.37 19.43
CA ARG A 82 7.47 15.66 20.57
C ARG A 82 6.92 16.75 21.51
N SER A 83 6.30 17.80 20.96
CA SER A 83 5.65 18.83 21.78
C SER A 83 4.48 18.25 22.56
N VAL A 84 3.63 17.44 21.92
CA VAL A 84 2.48 16.78 22.56
C VAL A 84 2.95 15.83 23.65
N THR A 85 3.88 14.93 23.37
CA THR A 85 4.43 13.97 24.35
C THR A 85 4.99 14.69 25.57
N GLY A 86 5.83 15.70 25.39
CA GLY A 86 6.37 16.45 26.52
C GLY A 86 5.33 17.28 27.28
N ARG A 87 4.17 17.60 26.70
CA ARG A 87 3.06 18.25 27.44
C ARG A 87 2.26 17.22 28.23
N VAL A 88 1.97 16.07 27.64
CA VAL A 88 1.29 14.94 28.29
C VAL A 88 2.06 14.53 29.55
N GLU A 89 3.38 14.42 29.48
CA GLU A 89 4.26 14.17 30.64
C GLU A 89 4.13 15.25 31.72
N ARG A 90 4.21 16.54 31.34
CA ARG A 90 4.08 17.66 32.30
C ARG A 90 2.69 17.78 32.94
N LEU A 91 1.65 17.34 32.24
CA LEU A 91 0.29 17.28 32.77
C LEU A 91 0.02 15.98 33.54
N ASN A 92 1.02 15.11 33.67
CA ASN A 92 0.93 13.78 34.26
C ASN A 92 -0.22 12.93 33.67
N LEU A 93 -0.42 13.08 32.36
CA LEU A 93 -1.42 12.35 31.56
C LEU A 93 -0.83 11.09 30.92
N THR A 94 0.47 10.87 31.08
CA THR A 94 1.04 9.53 30.91
C THR A 94 0.44 8.67 32.03
N GLY A 95 -0.35 7.66 31.68
CA GLY A 95 -0.82 6.68 32.66
C GLY A 95 0.35 6.16 33.52
N GLU A 96 0.05 5.64 34.71
CA GLU A 96 1.07 5.02 35.57
C GLU A 96 1.97 4.12 34.71
N LYS A 97 3.29 4.31 34.84
CA LYS A 97 4.27 3.50 34.13
C LYS A 97 3.91 2.04 34.39
N GLU A 98 3.53 1.31 33.34
CA GLU A 98 3.06 -0.08 33.51
C GLU A 98 4.05 -0.82 34.42
N PRO A 99 3.56 -1.53 35.46
CA PRO A 99 4.42 -2.23 36.40
C PRO A 99 5.42 -3.11 35.67
N GLU A 100 6.63 -3.26 36.20
CA GLU A 100 7.60 -4.17 35.60
C GLU A 100 7.02 -5.59 35.49
N TRP A 101 7.44 -6.32 34.48
CA TRP A 101 7.00 -7.70 34.28
C TRP A 101 7.58 -8.57 35.39
N THR A 102 6.71 -9.16 36.20
CA THR A 102 7.08 -10.10 37.26
C THR A 102 7.58 -11.42 36.66
N GLY A 103 8.38 -12.17 37.43
CA GLY A 103 8.86 -13.49 37.01
C GLY A 103 7.72 -14.46 36.66
N LYS A 104 6.61 -14.41 37.41
CA LYS A 104 5.42 -15.24 37.16
C LYS A 104 4.73 -14.89 35.85
N GLU A 105 4.56 -13.59 35.54
CA GLU A 105 3.97 -13.16 34.26
C GLU A 105 4.84 -13.59 33.07
N ILE A 106 6.18 -13.53 33.23
CA ILE A 106 7.14 -13.99 32.22
C ILE A 106 7.01 -15.50 32.00
N GLU A 107 6.92 -16.30 33.07
CA GLU A 107 6.72 -17.74 33.02
C GLU A 107 5.41 -18.13 32.31
N TYR A 108 4.30 -17.50 32.68
CA TYR A 108 3.01 -17.69 32.01
C TYR A 108 3.09 -17.32 30.53
N LEU A 109 3.74 -16.20 30.19
CA LEU A 109 3.90 -15.77 28.82
C LEU A 109 4.72 -16.78 28.00
N GLN A 110 5.83 -17.29 28.54
CA GLN A 110 6.66 -18.31 27.88
C GLN A 110 5.90 -19.60 27.61
N LYS A 111 5.05 -20.03 28.54
CA LYS A 111 4.26 -21.26 28.44
C LYS A 111 3.08 -21.13 27.48
N LEU A 112 2.32 -20.05 27.58
CA LEU A 112 1.04 -19.90 26.89
C LEU A 112 1.18 -19.29 25.50
N TYR A 113 2.11 -18.35 25.31
CA TYR A 113 2.23 -17.61 24.05
C TYR A 113 2.51 -18.52 22.85
N PRO A 114 3.43 -19.50 22.88
CA PRO A 114 3.71 -20.33 21.71
C PRO A 114 2.54 -21.22 21.25
N ASP A 115 1.58 -21.52 22.14
CA ASP A 115 0.41 -22.36 21.84
C ASP A 115 -0.73 -21.52 21.23
N HIS A 116 -1.22 -21.97 20.07
CA HIS A 116 -2.30 -21.30 19.34
C HIS A 116 -3.68 -21.54 19.94
N ASN A 117 -3.83 -22.52 20.84
CA ASN A 117 -5.07 -22.73 21.56
C ASN A 117 -5.40 -21.56 22.50
N TYR A 118 -4.40 -20.81 22.95
CA TYR A 118 -4.58 -19.65 23.80
C TYR A 118 -4.60 -18.37 22.95
N SER A 119 -5.76 -17.76 22.78
CA SER A 119 -5.86 -16.48 22.07
C SER A 119 -5.07 -15.38 22.80
N LEU A 120 -4.67 -14.32 22.07
CA LEU A 120 -4.02 -13.16 22.69
C LEU A 120 -4.91 -12.56 23.79
N LYS A 121 -6.22 -12.49 23.55
CA LYS A 121 -7.22 -12.06 24.54
C LYS A 121 -7.19 -12.92 25.80
N LEU A 122 -7.23 -14.25 25.66
CA LEU A 122 -7.19 -15.16 26.82
C LEU A 122 -5.89 -15.01 27.62
N ILE A 123 -4.75 -14.84 26.94
CA ILE A 123 -3.47 -14.62 27.61
C ILE A 123 -3.43 -13.26 28.32
N SER A 124 -4.05 -12.24 27.71
CA SER A 124 -4.18 -10.91 28.31
C SER A 124 -5.00 -10.96 29.60
N GLU A 125 -6.08 -11.75 29.63
CA GLU A 125 -6.92 -11.99 30.80
C GLU A 125 -6.17 -12.78 31.90
N ILE A 126 -5.38 -13.81 31.53
CA ILE A 126 -4.60 -14.61 32.49
C ILE A 126 -3.47 -13.79 33.13
N ILE A 127 -2.75 -13.01 32.33
CA ILE A 127 -1.60 -12.20 32.79
C ILE A 127 -2.10 -10.87 33.40
N ASN A 128 -3.39 -10.53 33.23
CA ASN A 128 -4.00 -9.27 33.61
C ASN A 128 -3.24 -8.05 33.06
N ARG A 129 -2.92 -8.12 31.77
CA ARG A 129 -2.22 -7.07 31.00
C ARG A 129 -2.97 -6.82 29.71
N SER A 130 -2.77 -5.67 29.09
CA SER A 130 -3.35 -5.40 27.76
C SER A 130 -2.80 -6.39 26.71
N GLU A 131 -3.62 -6.74 25.71
CA GLU A 131 -3.19 -7.61 24.60
C GLU A 131 -1.91 -7.08 23.91
N ASN A 132 -1.80 -5.76 23.81
CA ASN A 132 -0.64 -5.10 23.23
C ASN A 132 0.62 -5.23 24.10
N ALA A 133 0.49 -5.14 25.44
CA ALA A 133 1.61 -5.36 26.35
C ALA A 133 2.14 -6.80 26.25
N VAL A 134 1.23 -7.78 26.21
CA VAL A 134 1.55 -9.21 25.99
C VAL A 134 2.31 -9.41 24.67
N LEU A 135 1.81 -8.84 23.58
CA LEU A 135 2.43 -8.93 22.26
C LEU A 135 3.84 -8.33 22.25
N LEU A 136 4.00 -7.11 22.76
CA LEU A 136 5.29 -6.41 22.77
C LEU A 136 6.31 -7.13 23.64
N LYS A 137 5.90 -7.65 24.81
CA LYS A 137 6.78 -8.43 25.67
C LYS A 137 7.22 -9.73 25.01
N ALA A 138 6.30 -10.45 24.37
CA ALA A 138 6.62 -11.69 23.68
C ALA A 138 7.61 -11.46 22.52
N ILE A 139 7.42 -10.40 21.73
CA ILE A 139 8.36 -9.99 20.68
C ILE A 139 9.74 -9.67 21.28
N LYS A 140 9.78 -8.88 22.36
CA LYS A 140 11.04 -8.52 23.05
C LYS A 140 11.77 -9.75 23.59
N MET A 141 11.03 -10.79 23.98
CA MET A 141 11.57 -12.07 24.45
C MET A 141 11.88 -13.06 23.31
N GLY A 142 11.62 -12.72 22.05
CA GLY A 142 11.83 -13.61 20.91
C GLY A 142 10.85 -14.78 20.85
N LEU A 143 9.72 -14.71 21.56
CA LEU A 143 8.69 -15.76 21.53
C LEU A 143 7.93 -15.70 20.20
N SER A 144 7.79 -16.85 19.55
CA SER A 144 7.09 -17.01 18.28
C SER A 144 5.92 -17.98 18.42
N ARG A 145 4.81 -17.67 17.75
CA ARG A 145 3.68 -18.59 17.61
C ARG A 145 3.77 -19.28 16.26
N SER A 146 3.99 -20.58 16.25
CA SER A 146 4.00 -21.34 14.99
C SER A 146 2.60 -21.36 14.38
N ASN A 147 2.41 -20.67 13.25
CA ASN A 147 1.15 -20.67 12.49
C ASN A 147 0.92 -21.99 11.70
N LYS A 148 1.37 -23.13 12.24
CA LYS A 148 1.25 -24.43 11.59
C LYS A 148 0.05 -25.16 12.18
N HIS A 149 -1.06 -25.19 11.44
CA HIS A 149 -2.21 -26.04 11.73
C HIS A 149 -1.75 -27.49 11.93
N LYS A 150 -2.08 -28.07 13.09
CA LYS A 150 -1.78 -29.47 13.41
C LYS A 150 -2.91 -30.35 12.89
N TRP A 151 -2.64 -31.04 11.78
CA TRP A 151 -3.61 -31.94 11.16
C TRP A 151 -3.94 -33.12 12.06
N ASN A 152 -5.23 -33.30 12.39
CA ASN A 152 -5.70 -34.46 13.14
C ASN A 152 -6.10 -35.62 12.20
N LYS A 153 -6.32 -36.82 12.77
CA LYS A 153 -6.67 -38.03 12.00
C LYS A 153 -7.94 -37.84 11.15
N ARG A 154 -8.94 -37.10 11.66
CA ARG A 154 -10.21 -36.84 10.95
C ARG A 154 -9.98 -35.97 9.72
N GLU A 155 -9.25 -34.87 9.87
CA GLU A 155 -8.89 -33.96 8.79
C GLU A 155 -8.04 -34.66 7.71
N HIS A 156 -7.04 -35.44 8.15
CA HIS A 156 -6.20 -36.24 7.27
C HIS A 156 -7.02 -37.23 6.43
N ASN A 157 -7.89 -38.00 7.08
CA ASN A 157 -8.75 -38.98 6.40
C ASN A 157 -9.75 -38.30 5.46
N TYR A 158 -10.30 -37.16 5.85
CA TYR A 158 -11.21 -36.39 4.99
C TYR A 158 -10.51 -35.88 3.73
N LEU A 159 -9.28 -35.36 3.87
CA LEU A 159 -8.46 -34.95 2.73
C LEU A 159 -8.19 -36.13 1.80
N LEU A 160 -7.75 -37.28 2.32
CA LEU A 160 -7.48 -38.47 1.50
C LEU A 160 -8.71 -38.94 0.73
N LYS A 161 -9.88 -38.99 1.39
CA LYS A 161 -11.14 -39.45 0.77
C LYS A 161 -11.62 -38.53 -0.36
N ASN A 162 -11.31 -37.24 -0.27
CA ASN A 162 -11.81 -36.20 -1.17
C ASN A 162 -10.75 -35.67 -2.16
N ALA A 163 -9.49 -36.07 -2.00
CA ALA A 163 -8.41 -35.71 -2.92
C ALA A 163 -8.77 -36.15 -4.35
N GLY A 164 -8.87 -35.19 -5.28
CA GLY A 164 -9.26 -35.43 -6.67
C GLY A 164 -10.77 -35.43 -6.95
N LYS A 165 -11.62 -35.48 -5.91
CA LYS A 165 -13.09 -35.35 -6.04
C LYS A 165 -13.57 -33.92 -5.78
N LYS A 166 -12.94 -33.23 -4.84
CA LYS A 166 -13.22 -31.83 -4.47
C LYS A 166 -11.99 -30.97 -4.72
N THR A 167 -12.21 -29.69 -4.96
CA THR A 167 -11.13 -28.69 -4.97
C THR A 167 -10.58 -28.50 -3.56
N TYR A 168 -9.33 -28.08 -3.42
CA TYR A 168 -8.78 -27.74 -2.10
C TYR A 168 -9.59 -26.65 -1.40
N LYS A 169 -10.21 -25.72 -2.15
CA LYS A 169 -11.13 -24.73 -1.59
C LYS A 169 -12.34 -25.38 -0.92
N GLN A 170 -13.04 -26.28 -1.60
CA GLN A 170 -14.20 -27.00 -1.04
C GLN A 170 -13.83 -27.89 0.14
N ILE A 171 -12.64 -28.50 0.11
CA ILE A 171 -12.13 -29.28 1.24
C ILE A 171 -11.87 -28.36 2.43
N ALA A 172 -11.28 -27.19 2.18
CA ALA A 172 -10.97 -26.22 3.23
C ALA A 172 -12.24 -25.62 3.86
N GLU A 173 -13.24 -25.27 3.04
CA GLU A 173 -14.57 -24.83 3.52
C GLU A 173 -15.21 -25.88 4.44
N HIS A 174 -15.12 -27.17 4.10
CA HIS A 174 -15.66 -28.23 4.96
C HIS A 174 -14.88 -28.40 6.26
N LEU A 175 -13.56 -28.22 6.22
CA LEU A 175 -12.69 -28.36 7.39
C LEU A 175 -12.56 -27.07 8.20
N GLY A 176 -13.21 -25.98 7.79
CA GLY A 176 -13.13 -24.68 8.48
C GLY A 176 -11.73 -24.06 8.45
N MET A 177 -10.98 -24.27 7.36
CA MET A 177 -9.61 -23.76 7.21
C MET A 177 -9.39 -23.09 5.87
N GLU A 178 -8.23 -22.48 5.68
CA GLU A 178 -7.86 -21.82 4.43
C GLU A 178 -7.37 -22.81 3.37
N SER A 179 -7.72 -22.55 2.10
CA SER A 179 -7.39 -23.44 0.98
C SER A 179 -5.90 -23.73 0.80
N TYR A 180 -5.03 -22.78 1.16
CA TYR A 180 -3.58 -22.96 1.11
C TYR A 180 -3.07 -23.95 2.17
N GLN A 181 -3.74 -24.06 3.33
CA GLN A 181 -3.36 -25.00 4.40
C GLN A 181 -3.58 -26.44 3.93
N VAL A 182 -4.70 -26.69 3.26
CA VAL A 182 -5.01 -27.96 2.60
C VAL A 182 -4.00 -28.27 1.50
N ALA A 183 -3.72 -27.32 0.61
CA ALA A 183 -2.76 -27.50 -0.48
C ALA A 183 -1.34 -27.81 0.03
N HIS A 184 -0.88 -27.09 1.06
CA HIS A 184 0.43 -27.29 1.66
C HIS A 184 0.55 -28.66 2.33
N TYR A 185 -0.46 -29.06 3.10
CA TYR A 185 -0.46 -30.38 3.74
C TYR A 185 -0.57 -31.51 2.73
N ALA A 186 -1.44 -31.38 1.72
CA ALA A 186 -1.56 -32.34 0.62
C ALA A 186 -0.21 -32.53 -0.11
N GLY A 187 0.51 -31.43 -0.38
CA GLY A 187 1.86 -31.48 -0.93
C GLY A 187 2.85 -32.20 -0.02
N LYS A 188 2.81 -31.93 1.29
CA LYS A 188 3.67 -32.58 2.30
C LYS A 188 3.46 -34.11 2.34
N ILE A 189 2.22 -34.57 2.22
CA ILE A 189 1.88 -36.01 2.22
C ILE A 189 1.90 -36.63 0.81
N GLY A 190 2.42 -35.91 -0.19
CA GLY A 190 2.64 -36.43 -1.54
C GLY A 190 1.40 -36.52 -2.43
N ILE A 191 0.25 -35.96 -2.02
CA ILE A 191 -0.94 -35.90 -2.86
C ILE A 191 -0.75 -34.84 -3.94
N LYS A 192 -0.43 -35.29 -5.15
CA LYS A 192 -0.39 -34.46 -6.36
C LYS A 192 -1.80 -34.36 -6.98
N VAL A 193 -2.73 -33.63 -6.34
CA VAL A 193 -3.96 -33.27 -7.06
C VAL A 193 -3.56 -32.25 -8.13
N ARG A 194 -3.54 -32.68 -9.39
CA ARG A 194 -3.51 -31.72 -10.51
C ARG A 194 -4.80 -30.91 -10.39
N ASP A 195 -4.70 -29.67 -9.97
CA ASP A 195 -5.78 -28.71 -10.15
C ASP A 195 -6.05 -28.67 -11.65
N ARG A 196 -7.12 -29.35 -12.09
CA ARG A 196 -7.44 -29.46 -13.51
C ARG A 196 -7.91 -28.12 -14.08
N GLY A 197 -7.91 -27.06 -13.26
CA GLY A 197 -8.50 -25.77 -13.58
C GLY A 197 -9.99 -25.92 -13.86
N THR A 198 -10.73 -24.82 -13.76
CA THR A 198 -12.04 -24.76 -14.40
C THR A 198 -11.83 -24.99 -15.90
N LYS A 199 -12.48 -26.02 -16.46
CA LYS A 199 -12.45 -26.28 -17.91
C LYS A 199 -12.88 -25.02 -18.66
N TRP A 200 -12.26 -24.75 -19.80
CA TRP A 200 -12.65 -23.64 -20.66
C TRP A 200 -13.91 -24.01 -21.43
N THR A 201 -14.96 -23.21 -21.33
CA THR A 201 -16.17 -23.40 -22.13
C THR A 201 -15.95 -22.93 -23.56
N GLU A 202 -16.76 -23.42 -24.49
CA GLU A 202 -16.66 -23.00 -25.90
C GLU A 202 -16.98 -21.51 -26.08
N GLU A 203 -17.84 -20.94 -25.25
CA GLU A 203 -18.15 -19.51 -25.20
C GLU A 203 -16.94 -18.69 -24.77
N GLU A 204 -16.25 -19.10 -23.69
CA GLU A 204 -15.02 -18.45 -23.23
C GLU A 204 -13.93 -18.50 -24.31
N LYS A 205 -13.77 -19.64 -24.99
CA LYS A 205 -12.81 -19.79 -26.09
C LYS A 205 -13.15 -18.91 -27.29
N LYS A 206 -14.42 -18.87 -27.71
CA LYS A 206 -14.92 -17.98 -28.78
C LYS A 206 -14.72 -16.50 -28.40
N PHE A 207 -14.97 -16.14 -27.14
CA PHE A 207 -14.77 -14.79 -26.64
C PHE A 207 -13.29 -14.38 -26.70
N ILE A 208 -12.39 -15.25 -26.24
CA ILE A 208 -10.93 -15.03 -26.38
C ILE A 208 -10.58 -14.84 -27.86
N LYS A 209 -10.98 -15.77 -28.74
CA LYS A 209 -10.63 -15.72 -30.17
C LYS A 209 -11.11 -14.44 -30.87
N ARG A 210 -12.30 -13.93 -30.53
CA ARG A 210 -12.88 -12.71 -31.14
C ARG A 210 -12.24 -11.41 -30.65
N ASN A 211 -11.77 -11.40 -29.40
CA ASN A 211 -11.29 -10.18 -28.72
C ASN A 211 -9.77 -10.11 -28.59
N TYR A 212 -9.05 -11.21 -28.84
CA TYR A 212 -7.59 -11.23 -28.82
C TYR A 212 -7.03 -10.24 -29.87
N GLY A 213 -6.29 -9.22 -29.40
CA GLY A 213 -5.76 -8.15 -30.25
C GLY A 213 -6.70 -6.94 -30.46
N LYS A 214 -7.96 -7.02 -30.03
CA LYS A 214 -8.88 -5.87 -29.93
C LYS A 214 -8.93 -5.29 -28.52
N MET A 215 -8.86 -6.15 -27.52
CA MET A 215 -8.81 -5.81 -26.10
C MET A 215 -7.45 -6.18 -25.50
N SER A 216 -7.09 -5.54 -24.40
CA SER A 216 -5.94 -5.97 -23.60
C SER A 216 -6.21 -7.33 -22.95
N ILE A 217 -5.15 -8.10 -22.70
CA ILE A 217 -5.28 -9.43 -22.06
C ILE A 217 -5.86 -9.28 -20.65
N GLN A 218 -5.54 -8.19 -19.96
CA GLN A 218 -6.08 -7.83 -18.66
C GLN A 218 -7.60 -7.66 -18.71
N GLU A 219 -8.14 -6.89 -19.66
CA GLU A 219 -9.59 -6.71 -19.78
C GLU A 219 -10.32 -8.02 -20.14
N ILE A 220 -9.70 -8.87 -20.97
CA ILE A 220 -10.25 -10.21 -21.27
C ILE A 220 -10.26 -11.07 -20.00
N ALA A 221 -9.19 -11.04 -19.21
CA ALA A 221 -9.06 -11.78 -17.97
C ALA A 221 -10.12 -11.35 -16.94
N THR A 222 -10.33 -10.04 -16.77
CA THR A 222 -11.36 -9.50 -15.88
C THR A 222 -12.76 -9.91 -16.34
N LYS A 223 -13.09 -9.80 -17.64
CA LYS A 223 -14.42 -10.17 -18.16
C LYS A 223 -14.73 -11.67 -18.04
N LEU A 224 -13.71 -12.52 -18.12
CA LEU A 224 -13.88 -13.97 -17.96
C LEU A 224 -13.69 -14.44 -16.51
N ASN A 225 -13.36 -13.52 -15.59
CA ASN A 225 -12.98 -13.85 -14.22
C ASN A 225 -11.88 -14.94 -14.15
N ARG A 226 -10.89 -14.83 -15.03
CA ARG A 226 -9.73 -15.74 -15.12
C ARG A 226 -8.44 -14.98 -14.87
N SER A 227 -7.37 -15.69 -14.55
CA SER A 227 -6.05 -15.06 -14.49
C SER A 227 -5.54 -14.69 -15.89
N VAL A 228 -4.75 -13.61 -15.96
CA VAL A 228 -4.08 -13.15 -17.20
C VAL A 228 -3.27 -14.29 -17.83
N ASN A 229 -2.56 -15.07 -17.01
CA ASN A 229 -1.77 -16.22 -17.48
C ASN A 229 -2.65 -17.34 -18.05
N ALA A 230 -3.81 -17.61 -17.44
CA ALA A 230 -4.73 -18.61 -17.95
C ALA A 230 -5.27 -18.21 -19.33
N VAL A 231 -5.67 -16.94 -19.52
CA VAL A 231 -6.11 -16.41 -20.83
C VAL A 231 -4.98 -16.49 -21.85
N LYS A 232 -3.76 -16.07 -21.50
CA LYS A 232 -2.59 -16.09 -22.38
C LYS A 232 -2.25 -17.51 -22.84
N ASN A 233 -2.19 -18.47 -21.92
CA ASN A 233 -1.87 -19.86 -22.23
C ASN A 233 -2.94 -20.51 -23.11
N THR A 234 -4.22 -20.21 -22.85
CA THR A 234 -5.34 -20.76 -23.62
C THR A 234 -5.40 -20.16 -25.02
N ALA A 235 -5.23 -18.84 -25.15
CA ALA A 235 -5.12 -18.18 -26.44
C ALA A 235 -3.95 -18.73 -27.27
N SER A 236 -2.81 -19.02 -26.63
CA SER A 236 -1.66 -19.64 -27.30
C SER A 236 -1.94 -21.06 -27.78
N ARG A 237 -2.56 -21.89 -26.93
CA ARG A 237 -2.93 -23.27 -27.30
C ARG A 237 -3.96 -23.35 -28.43
N MET A 238 -4.86 -22.37 -28.51
CA MET A 238 -5.89 -22.28 -29.56
C MET A 238 -5.42 -21.57 -30.83
N GLY A 239 -4.14 -21.22 -30.93
CA GLY A 239 -3.59 -20.47 -32.07
C GLY A 239 -4.11 -19.03 -32.20
N ALA A 240 -4.90 -18.54 -31.24
CA ALA A 240 -5.39 -17.17 -31.20
C ALA A 240 -4.29 -16.17 -30.80
N ALA A 241 -3.30 -16.62 -30.02
CA ALA A 241 -2.08 -15.86 -29.81
C ALA A 241 -1.18 -16.00 -31.04
N SER A 242 -1.48 -15.21 -32.09
CA SER A 242 -0.56 -15.07 -33.21
C SER A 242 0.76 -14.51 -32.70
N SER A 243 1.76 -15.38 -32.57
CA SER A 243 3.20 -15.13 -32.34
C SER A 243 3.59 -13.69 -31.97
N GLY A 244 3.20 -13.21 -30.78
CA GLY A 244 3.80 -12.08 -30.06
C GLY A 244 3.96 -10.73 -30.79
N LYS A 245 3.37 -10.50 -31.97
CA LYS A 245 3.59 -9.28 -32.75
C LYS A 245 2.26 -8.70 -33.21
N ARG A 246 1.92 -7.52 -32.68
CA ARG A 246 0.80 -6.70 -33.19
C ARG A 246 0.96 -6.54 -34.71
N PRO A 247 0.03 -7.05 -35.54
CA PRO A 247 0.13 -6.97 -37.00
C PRO A 247 0.13 -5.51 -37.45
N TRP A 248 0.88 -5.19 -38.50
CA TRP A 248 0.93 -3.84 -39.09
C TRP A 248 -0.36 -3.59 -39.89
N ARG A 249 -1.07 -2.50 -39.60
CA ARG A 249 -2.24 -2.08 -40.38
C ARG A 249 -1.77 -1.32 -41.63
N LYS A 250 -2.52 -1.40 -42.74
CA LYS A 250 -2.23 -0.67 -43.99
C LYS A 250 -1.95 0.83 -43.75
N LYS A 251 -2.78 1.49 -42.94
CA LYS A 251 -2.60 2.90 -42.53
C LYS A 251 -1.28 3.17 -41.78
N GLU A 252 -0.84 2.23 -40.93
CA GLU A 252 0.43 2.37 -40.21
C GLU A 252 1.63 2.19 -41.16
N GLU A 253 1.51 1.34 -42.17
CA GLU A 253 2.54 1.14 -43.20
C GLU A 253 2.64 2.33 -44.15
N GLU A 254 1.51 2.89 -44.59
CA GLU A 254 1.46 4.11 -45.40
C GLU A 254 2.04 5.31 -44.64
N TYR A 255 1.67 5.45 -43.37
CA TYR A 255 2.24 6.47 -42.49
C TYR A 255 3.77 6.29 -42.37
N LEU A 256 4.23 5.06 -42.16
CA LEU A 256 5.66 4.77 -42.09
C LEU A 256 6.37 5.12 -43.40
N LYS A 257 5.84 4.74 -44.57
CA LYS A 257 6.40 5.10 -45.89
C LYS A 257 6.50 6.61 -46.09
N LYS A 258 5.47 7.38 -45.69
CA LYS A 258 5.41 8.84 -45.88
C LYS A 258 6.35 9.61 -44.94
N HIS A 259 6.50 9.12 -43.70
CA HIS A 259 7.13 9.90 -42.62
C HIS A 259 8.53 9.40 -42.22
N TYR A 260 8.92 8.17 -42.56
CA TYR A 260 10.18 7.58 -42.10
C TYR A 260 11.44 8.38 -42.49
N ALA A 261 11.46 9.00 -43.68
CA ALA A 261 12.57 9.83 -44.13
C ALA A 261 12.53 11.27 -43.60
N LYS A 262 11.39 11.74 -43.07
CA LYS A 262 11.14 13.16 -42.77
C LYS A 262 11.22 13.51 -41.27
N ILE A 263 10.77 12.61 -40.41
CA ILE A 263 10.69 12.86 -38.96
C ILE A 263 11.52 11.87 -38.14
N SER A 264 11.72 12.16 -36.86
CA SER A 264 12.53 11.32 -35.97
C SER A 264 11.84 9.98 -35.68
N ILE A 265 12.63 8.95 -35.34
CA ILE A 265 12.06 7.65 -34.95
C ILE A 265 11.24 7.79 -33.65
N ASN A 266 11.57 8.77 -32.81
CA ASN A 266 10.84 9.05 -31.56
C ASN A 266 9.42 9.55 -31.86
N GLU A 267 9.28 10.54 -32.75
CA GLU A 267 7.97 11.06 -33.14
C GLU A 267 7.11 10.00 -33.86
N ILE A 268 7.72 9.12 -34.66
CA ILE A 268 7.02 7.99 -35.28
C ILE A 268 6.57 6.97 -34.20
N SER A 269 7.40 6.76 -33.18
CA SER A 269 7.11 5.88 -32.03
C SER A 269 5.91 6.35 -31.23
N GLU A 270 5.84 7.66 -30.98
CA GLU A 270 4.72 8.30 -30.26
C GLU A 270 3.44 8.26 -31.09
N ASN A 271 3.50 8.60 -32.38
CA ASN A 271 2.34 8.62 -33.27
C ASN A 271 1.75 7.22 -33.52
N LEU A 272 2.59 6.21 -33.78
CA LEU A 272 2.14 4.84 -34.04
C LEU A 272 1.88 4.04 -32.75
N LYS A 273 2.26 4.58 -31.59
CA LYS A 273 2.26 3.87 -30.29
C LYS A 273 2.93 2.48 -30.42
N ARG A 274 4.05 2.43 -31.12
CA ARG A 274 4.88 1.22 -31.33
C ARG A 274 6.29 1.49 -30.81
N SER A 275 7.00 0.44 -30.40
CA SER A 275 8.39 0.58 -29.97
C SER A 275 9.29 0.97 -31.15
N LYS A 276 10.34 1.75 -30.86
CA LYS A 276 11.37 2.15 -31.84
C LYS A 276 11.94 0.94 -32.60
N LYS A 277 12.18 -0.17 -31.89
CA LYS A 277 12.65 -1.45 -32.47
C LYS A 277 11.65 -2.03 -33.47
N ALA A 278 10.35 -2.01 -33.17
CA ALA A 278 9.33 -2.50 -34.11
C ALA A 278 9.28 -1.67 -35.40
N ILE A 279 9.43 -0.34 -35.26
CA ILE A 279 9.46 0.60 -36.38
C ILE A 279 10.66 0.35 -37.29
N VAL A 280 11.86 0.23 -36.71
CA VAL A 280 13.09 -0.05 -37.47
C VAL A 280 13.00 -1.37 -38.22
N THR A 281 12.56 -2.44 -37.55
CA THR A 281 12.40 -3.76 -38.19
C THR A 281 11.40 -3.73 -39.34
N LYS A 282 10.30 -2.97 -39.22
CA LYS A 282 9.32 -2.86 -40.31
C LYS A 282 9.84 -1.98 -41.45
N ALA A 283 10.50 -0.87 -41.14
CA ALA A 283 11.11 0.00 -42.14
C ALA A 283 12.15 -0.76 -42.98
N PHE A 284 12.99 -1.58 -42.34
CA PHE A 284 13.92 -2.48 -43.01
C PHE A 284 13.20 -3.45 -43.97
N LYS A 285 12.13 -4.11 -43.50
CA LYS A 285 11.32 -5.00 -44.34
C LYS A 285 10.61 -4.30 -45.51
N LEU A 286 10.37 -2.99 -45.40
CA LEU A 286 9.76 -2.17 -46.45
C LEU A 286 10.81 -1.46 -47.33
N GLY A 287 12.11 -1.72 -47.11
CA GLY A 287 13.20 -1.08 -47.87
C GLY A 287 13.37 0.43 -47.59
N LEU A 288 12.85 0.92 -46.46
CA LEU A 288 12.91 2.35 -46.12
C LEU A 288 14.26 2.68 -45.48
N SER A 289 14.95 3.70 -46.00
CA SER A 289 16.22 4.19 -45.47
C SER A 289 16.12 5.67 -45.08
N LYS A 290 16.91 6.09 -44.09
CA LYS A 290 17.12 7.52 -43.79
C LYS A 290 18.35 8.00 -44.55
N LYS A 291 18.22 9.12 -45.28
CA LYS A 291 19.39 9.79 -45.89
C LYS A 291 20.38 10.18 -44.78
N ARG A 292 21.65 9.79 -44.93
CA ARG A 292 22.73 10.22 -44.04
C ARG A 292 22.91 11.73 -44.21
N VAL A 293 22.59 12.51 -43.18
CA VAL A 293 23.02 13.91 -43.11
C VAL A 293 24.53 13.88 -42.82
N LYS A 294 25.35 14.34 -43.77
CA LYS A 294 26.78 14.58 -43.52
C LYS A 294 26.86 15.63 -42.40
N ARG A 295 27.39 15.26 -41.24
CA ARG A 295 27.80 16.25 -40.23
C ARG A 295 29.01 17.00 -40.80
N SER A 296 28.86 18.29 -41.09
CA SER A 296 30.01 19.18 -41.26
C SER A 296 30.78 19.19 -39.93
N LYS A 297 32.09 18.98 -40.00
CA LYS A 297 33.00 19.15 -38.87
C LYS A 297 33.01 20.61 -38.44
#